data_AF-A0A952V6G9-F1
#
_entry.id   AF-A0A952V6G9-F1
#
_cell.length_a   1.000
_cell.length_b   1.000
_cell.length_c   1.000
_cell.angle_alpha   90.00
_cell.angle_beta   90.00
_cell.angle_gamma   90.00
#
_symmetry.space_group_name_H-M   'P 1'
#
loop_
_entity.id
_entity.type
_entity.pdbx_description
1 polymer ?
#
loop_
_entity_poly.entity_id
_entity_poly.type
_entity_poly.pdbx_seq_one_letter_code
_entity_poly.pdbx_strand_id
1 'polypeptide(L)'
;MARRFGGRNFRPRQREPLHRTNERIRVPAVRVVTDDGETLGVMDTRDAIQEARKRGVDLVEIAANAKPPVCKLIDYGKFLYEQKKRAHEAKKKQVTVQVKEIKFRPGTDDHDYGYRMKHAREWLEDGDKVRAAIAFRGREMSHRELGAKILAKLTQDLADLADVEVAPKMEGYQMFTIFNPKKSKVADKKTPNEKLHKTDEPLKDKQARSEKDEQNEDLEPIDGIF
;
A
#
# COMPACT_ATOMS: atom_id res chain seq x y z
N MET A 1 28.12 39.30 -13.32
CA MET A 1 28.65 38.00 -12.81
C MET A 1 27.48 37.11 -12.37
N ALA A 2 27.03 36.20 -13.24
CA ALA A 2 25.99 35.23 -12.90
C ALA A 2 26.64 33.96 -12.33
N ARG A 3 26.35 33.61 -11.07
CA ARG A 3 26.80 32.35 -10.46
C ARG A 3 25.98 31.20 -11.07
N ARG A 4 26.65 30.33 -11.83
CA ARG A 4 26.09 29.05 -12.29
C ARG A 4 25.85 28.16 -11.08
N PHE A 5 24.59 27.91 -10.73
CA PHE A 5 24.25 26.88 -9.75
C PHE A 5 24.55 25.51 -10.37
N GLY A 6 25.60 24.85 -9.89
CA GLY A 6 25.94 23.49 -10.25
C GLY A 6 24.80 22.54 -9.90
N GLY A 7 24.29 21.80 -10.88
CA GLY A 7 23.35 20.71 -10.69
C GLY A 7 23.95 19.69 -9.73
N ARG A 8 23.32 19.50 -8.57
CA ARG A 8 23.65 18.41 -7.66
C ARG A 8 23.37 17.10 -8.39
N ASN A 9 24.42 16.39 -8.80
CA ASN A 9 24.33 15.03 -9.34
C ASN A 9 23.62 14.13 -8.33
N PHE A 10 22.32 13.92 -8.52
CA PHE A 10 21.51 13.00 -7.75
C PHE A 10 21.87 11.57 -8.21
N ARG A 11 23.00 11.05 -7.73
CA ARG A 11 23.33 9.63 -7.93
C ARG A 11 22.27 8.82 -7.19
N PRO A 12 21.44 8.01 -7.88
CA PRO A 12 20.49 7.16 -7.17
C PRO A 12 21.28 6.24 -6.22
N ARG A 13 20.96 6.28 -4.93
CA ARG A 13 21.51 5.33 -3.95
C ARG A 13 21.22 3.93 -4.49
N GLN A 14 22.28 3.19 -4.85
CA GLN A 14 22.14 1.78 -5.21
C GLN A 14 21.46 1.09 -4.03
N ARG A 15 20.26 0.57 -4.26
CA ARG A 15 19.54 -0.18 -3.23
C ARG A 15 20.33 -1.46 -2.99
N GLU A 16 20.90 -1.59 -1.80
CA GLU A 16 21.60 -2.81 -1.44
C GLU A 16 20.64 -4.01 -1.61
N PRO A 17 21.15 -5.15 -2.13
CA PRO A 17 20.34 -6.36 -2.26
C PRO A 17 19.80 -6.77 -0.90
N LEU A 18 18.48 -7.03 -0.82
CA LEU A 18 17.82 -7.42 0.44
C LEU A 18 18.36 -8.73 1.02
N HIS A 19 18.86 -9.63 0.16
CA HIS A 19 19.41 -10.93 0.54
C HIS A 19 20.78 -11.13 -0.11
N ARG A 20 21.67 -11.86 0.57
CA ARG A 20 22.92 -12.34 -0.03
C ARG A 20 22.62 -13.61 -0.82
N THR A 21 23.22 -13.71 -2.01
CA THR A 21 22.98 -14.80 -2.95
C THR A 21 24.32 -15.34 -3.46
N ASN A 22 24.43 -16.65 -3.64
CA ASN A 22 25.58 -17.35 -4.22
C ASN A 22 26.92 -16.87 -3.63
N GLU A 23 27.80 -16.28 -4.43
CA GLU A 23 29.15 -15.85 -4.07
C GLU A 23 29.18 -14.70 -3.05
N ARG A 24 28.04 -14.06 -2.79
CA ARG A 24 27.91 -13.04 -1.74
C ARG A 24 27.83 -13.67 -0.34
N ILE A 25 27.57 -14.97 -0.24
CA ILE A 25 27.59 -15.72 1.02
C ILE A 25 29.04 -16.05 1.36
N ARG A 26 29.52 -15.56 2.51
CA ARG A 26 30.94 -15.65 2.93
C ARG A 26 31.18 -16.65 4.05
N VAL A 27 30.13 -17.24 4.60
CA VAL A 27 30.26 -18.23 5.68
C VAL A 27 30.75 -19.57 5.12
N PRO A 28 31.49 -20.38 5.90
CA PRO A 28 32.03 -21.65 5.43
C PRO A 28 30.97 -22.73 5.29
N ALA A 29 30.06 -22.85 6.27
CA ALA A 29 29.01 -23.86 6.32
C ALA A 29 27.62 -23.21 6.41
N VAL A 30 26.65 -23.81 5.71
CA VAL A 30 25.27 -23.36 5.62
C VAL A 30 24.31 -24.53 5.77
N ARG A 31 23.14 -24.27 6.35
CA ARG A 31 22.02 -25.21 6.35
C ARG A 31 21.18 -24.97 5.11
N VAL A 32 21.05 -25.98 4.25
CA VAL A 32 20.39 -25.84 2.94
C VAL A 32 19.00 -26.46 2.96
N VAL A 33 18.04 -25.71 2.43
CA VAL A 33 16.64 -26.13 2.24
C VAL A 33 16.28 -25.98 0.76
N THR A 34 15.61 -26.96 0.17
CA THR A 34 15.11 -26.88 -1.21
C THR A 34 13.86 -26.00 -1.31
N ASP A 35 13.44 -25.64 -2.52
CA ASP A 35 12.20 -24.86 -2.70
C ASP A 35 10.98 -25.60 -2.13
N ASP A 36 10.95 -26.93 -2.34
CA ASP A 36 9.91 -27.87 -1.88
C ASP A 36 9.84 -28.03 -0.35
N GLY A 37 10.82 -27.48 0.37
CA GLY A 37 10.89 -27.54 1.84
C GLY A 37 11.66 -28.74 2.39
N GLU A 38 12.28 -29.55 1.54
CA GLU A 38 13.17 -30.62 1.96
C GLU A 38 14.48 -30.03 2.51
N THR A 39 14.98 -30.62 3.59
CA THR A 39 16.24 -30.19 4.23
C THR A 39 17.37 -31.08 3.76
N LEU A 40 18.33 -30.50 3.02
CA LEU A 40 19.55 -31.20 2.59
C LEU A 40 20.61 -31.28 3.71
N GLY A 41 20.33 -30.67 4.86
CA GLY A 41 21.20 -30.67 6.02
C GLY A 41 22.21 -29.51 6.02
N VAL A 42 23.29 -29.68 6.79
CA VAL A 42 24.39 -28.72 6.86
C VAL A 42 25.47 -29.18 5.90
N MET A 43 25.90 -28.29 5.00
CA MET A 43 26.97 -28.55 4.03
C MET A 43 27.85 -27.31 3.86
N ASP A 44 28.99 -27.50 3.21
CA ASP A 44 29.85 -26.37 2.86
C ASP A 44 29.18 -25.46 1.83
N THR A 45 29.40 -24.16 1.95
CA THR A 45 28.82 -23.14 1.07
C THR A 45 29.19 -23.38 -0.40
N ARG A 46 30.38 -23.93 -0.67
CA ARG A 46 30.82 -24.27 -2.03
C ARG A 46 29.97 -25.38 -2.63
N ASP A 47 29.69 -26.42 -1.87
CA ASP A 47 28.87 -27.55 -2.31
C ASP A 47 27.42 -27.12 -2.49
N ALA A 48 26.91 -26.28 -1.59
CA ALA A 48 25.59 -25.67 -1.71
C ALA A 48 25.43 -24.83 -2.98
N ILE A 49 26.45 -24.04 -3.36
CA ILE A 49 26.45 -23.26 -4.61
C ILE A 49 26.50 -24.18 -5.83
N GLN A 50 27.28 -25.26 -5.79
CA GLN A 50 27.31 -26.23 -6.88
C GLN A 50 25.96 -26.92 -7.06
N GLU A 51 25.31 -27.30 -5.97
CA GLU A 51 23.98 -27.90 -5.99
C GLU A 51 22.93 -26.94 -6.57
N ALA A 52 23.00 -25.65 -6.21
CA ALA A 52 22.18 -24.61 -6.80
C ALA A 52 22.36 -24.54 -8.33
N ARG A 53 23.61 -24.51 -8.81
CA ARG A 53 23.96 -24.48 -10.23
C ARG A 53 23.48 -25.71 -11.00
N LYS A 54 23.59 -26.92 -10.42
CA LYS A 54 23.09 -28.17 -11.04
C LYS A 54 21.58 -28.11 -11.28
N ARG A 55 20.84 -27.49 -10.37
CA ARG A 55 19.39 -27.33 -10.44
C ARG A 55 18.94 -26.09 -11.22
N GLY A 56 19.87 -25.24 -11.66
CA GLY A 56 19.56 -23.99 -12.35
C GLY A 56 18.90 -22.93 -11.46
N VAL A 57 19.10 -22.99 -10.14
CA VAL A 57 18.53 -22.06 -9.15
C VAL A 57 19.64 -21.34 -8.39
N ASP A 58 19.27 -20.35 -7.58
CA ASP A 58 20.20 -19.60 -6.74
C ASP A 58 20.18 -20.07 -5.29
N LEU A 59 21.34 -20.00 -4.63
CA LEU A 59 21.46 -20.15 -3.18
C LEU A 59 21.21 -18.80 -2.51
N VAL A 60 20.04 -18.64 -1.87
CA VAL A 60 19.62 -17.39 -1.23
C VAL A 60 19.69 -17.52 0.29
N GLU A 61 20.38 -16.61 0.95
CA GLU A 61 20.42 -16.53 2.42
C GLU A 61 19.11 -15.94 2.95
N ILE A 62 18.30 -16.76 3.64
CA ILE A 62 17.00 -16.34 4.20
C ILE A 62 17.16 -15.92 5.67
N ALA A 63 17.98 -16.63 6.44
CA ALA A 63 18.19 -16.33 7.86
C ALA A 63 19.68 -16.35 8.22
N ALA A 64 20.28 -15.16 8.30
CA ALA A 64 21.67 -14.97 8.71
C ALA A 64 21.90 -15.15 10.23
N ASN A 65 20.84 -15.03 11.04
CA ASN A 65 20.95 -15.08 12.51
C ASN A 65 21.10 -16.50 13.08
N ALA A 66 20.86 -17.54 12.26
CA ALA A 66 21.00 -18.93 12.67
C ALA A 66 22.47 -19.38 12.65
N LYS A 67 22.83 -20.35 13.50
CA LYS A 67 24.15 -21.01 13.51
C LYS A 67 23.98 -22.50 13.23
N PRO A 68 24.32 -23.01 12.03
CA PRO A 68 24.76 -22.29 10.83
C PRO A 68 23.62 -21.52 10.13
N PRO A 69 23.93 -20.49 9.30
CA PRO A 69 22.92 -19.72 8.56
C PRO A 69 22.05 -20.60 7.66
N VAL A 70 20.78 -20.20 7.49
CA VAL A 70 19.84 -20.96 6.66
C VAL A 70 19.76 -20.35 5.26
N CYS A 71 20.11 -21.16 4.28
CA CYS A 71 20.06 -20.83 2.86
C CYS A 71 19.00 -21.69 2.17
N LYS A 72 18.28 -21.10 1.22
CA LYS A 72 17.27 -21.77 0.42
C LYS A 72 17.68 -21.81 -1.05
N LEU A 73 17.50 -22.96 -1.70
CA LEU A 73 17.69 -23.13 -3.14
C LEU A 73 16.41 -22.73 -3.87
N ILE A 74 16.39 -21.54 -4.46
CA ILE A 74 15.21 -20.96 -5.12
C ILE A 74 15.61 -20.05 -6.27
N ASP A 75 14.71 -19.84 -7.23
CA ASP A 75 14.85 -18.76 -8.21
C ASP A 75 14.69 -17.40 -7.49
N TYR A 76 15.77 -16.61 -7.47
CA TYR A 76 15.78 -15.34 -6.74
C TYR A 76 14.83 -14.29 -7.35
N GLY A 77 14.66 -14.29 -8.67
CA GLY A 77 13.76 -13.38 -9.37
C GLY A 77 12.29 -13.67 -9.02
N LYS A 78 11.89 -14.93 -9.08
CA LYS A 78 10.54 -15.38 -8.68
C LYS A 78 10.26 -15.08 -7.21
N PHE A 79 11.22 -15.39 -6.33
CA PHE A 79 11.11 -15.09 -4.90
C PHE A 79 10.91 -13.60 -4.62
N LEU A 80 11.69 -12.73 -5.26
CA LEU A 80 11.53 -11.28 -5.11
C LEU A 80 10.16 -10.78 -5.59
N TYR A 81 9.63 -11.36 -6.67
CA TYR A 81 8.30 -11.03 -7.17
C TYR A 81 7.21 -11.44 -6.16
N GLU A 82 7.25 -12.67 -5.66
CA GLU A 82 6.29 -13.18 -4.69
C GLU A 82 6.34 -12.39 -3.36
N GLN A 83 7.53 -12.09 -2.87
CA GLN A 83 7.71 -11.26 -1.68
C GLN A 83 7.13 -9.85 -1.86
N LYS A 84 7.35 -9.23 -3.03
CA LYS A 84 6.74 -7.93 -3.36
C LYS A 84 5.23 -8.01 -3.46
N LYS A 85 4.70 -9.05 -4.12
CA LYS A 85 3.26 -9.29 -4.27
C LYS A 85 2.61 -9.47 -2.90
N ARG A 86 3.16 -10.34 -2.06
CA ARG A 86 2.70 -10.57 -0.68
C ARG A 86 2.77 -9.31 0.17
N ALA A 87 3.87 -8.56 0.10
CA ALA A 87 4.01 -7.30 0.82
C ALA A 87 2.98 -6.25 0.35
N HIS A 88 2.68 -6.20 -0.95
CA HIS A 88 1.68 -5.30 -1.49
C HIS A 88 0.24 -5.71 -1.12
N GLU A 89 -0.07 -7.01 -1.15
CA GLU A 89 -1.34 -7.55 -0.66
C GLU A 89 -1.54 -7.31 0.84
N ALA A 90 -0.48 -7.51 1.65
CA ALA A 90 -0.53 -7.22 3.08
C ALA A 90 -0.78 -5.73 3.35
N LYS A 91 -0.10 -4.84 2.61
CA LYS A 91 -0.35 -3.39 2.70
C LYS A 91 -1.76 -3.00 2.26
N LYS A 92 -2.30 -3.64 1.22
CA LYS A 92 -3.68 -3.42 0.78
C LYS A 92 -4.71 -3.87 1.82
N LYS A 93 -4.45 -5.00 2.49
CA LYS A 93 -5.32 -5.54 3.54
C LYS A 93 -5.20 -4.77 4.86
N GLN A 94 -4.11 -4.04 5.06
CA GLN A 94 -3.91 -3.23 6.25
C GLN A 94 -4.95 -2.11 6.30
N VAL A 95 -5.85 -2.21 7.26
CA VAL A 95 -6.81 -1.14 7.57
C VAL A 95 -6.04 0.04 8.15
N THR A 96 -5.93 1.12 7.38
CA THR A 96 -5.31 2.36 7.84
C THR A 96 -6.38 3.21 8.49
N VAL A 97 -6.39 3.28 9.82
CA VAL A 97 -7.26 4.17 10.58
C VAL A 97 -6.69 5.58 10.50
N GLN A 98 -7.40 6.50 9.87
CA GLN A 98 -7.01 7.91 9.80
C GLN A 98 -7.72 8.72 10.88
N VAL A 99 -7.10 9.83 11.29
CA VAL A 99 -7.73 10.81 12.16
C VAL A 99 -8.19 11.96 11.28
N LYS A 100 -9.49 12.09 11.09
CA LYS A 100 -10.09 13.18 10.31
C LYS A 100 -10.56 14.28 11.25
N GLU A 101 -10.35 15.54 10.86
CA GLU A 101 -10.68 16.69 11.70
C GLU A 101 -11.88 17.46 11.15
N ILE A 102 -12.83 17.76 12.04
CA ILE A 102 -13.99 18.63 11.75
C ILE A 102 -13.87 19.87 12.62
N LYS A 103 -13.95 21.03 11.98
CA LYS A 103 -13.87 22.33 12.65
C LYS A 103 -15.26 22.93 12.78
N PHE A 104 -15.57 23.42 13.98
CA PHE A 104 -16.80 24.11 14.32
C PHE A 104 -16.49 25.55 14.76
N ARG A 105 -17.49 26.43 14.67
CA ARG A 105 -17.44 27.79 15.21
C ARG A 105 -18.43 27.93 16.36
N PRO A 106 -18.18 28.83 17.34
CA PRO A 106 -19.10 29.06 18.45
C PRO A 106 -20.50 29.52 18.03
N GLY A 107 -20.63 30.17 16.86
CA GLY A 107 -21.90 30.59 16.26
C GLY A 107 -22.35 29.70 15.09
N THR A 108 -22.05 28.40 15.10
CA THR A 108 -22.51 27.47 14.07
C THR A 108 -24.05 27.36 14.09
N ASP A 109 -24.65 27.51 12.91
CA ASP A 109 -26.08 27.30 12.66
C ASP A 109 -26.45 25.80 12.65
N ASP A 110 -27.72 25.47 12.91
CA ASP A 110 -28.20 24.09 12.94
C ASP A 110 -27.99 23.35 11.62
N HIS A 111 -28.09 24.03 10.47
CA HIS A 111 -27.82 23.42 9.17
C HIS A 111 -26.34 23.05 9.00
N ASP A 112 -25.42 23.95 9.36
CA ASP A 112 -23.96 23.72 9.31
C ASP A 112 -23.54 22.62 10.30
N TYR A 113 -24.16 22.58 11.48
CA TYR A 113 -23.98 21.50 12.44
C TYR A 113 -24.39 20.15 11.84
N GLY A 114 -25.60 20.06 11.29
CA GLY A 114 -26.14 18.83 10.71
C GLY A 114 -25.28 18.30 9.56
N TYR A 115 -24.77 19.18 8.69
CA TYR A 115 -23.86 18.80 7.61
C TYR A 115 -22.58 18.17 8.15
N ARG A 116 -21.92 18.83 9.12
CA ARG A 116 -20.68 18.32 9.74
C ARG A 116 -20.91 17.06 10.57
N MET A 117 -22.05 16.93 11.24
CA MET A 117 -22.43 15.72 11.97
C MET A 117 -22.56 14.52 11.03
N LYS A 118 -23.15 14.68 9.83
CA LYS A 118 -23.23 13.62 8.83
C LYS A 118 -21.85 13.13 8.39
N HIS A 119 -20.93 14.06 8.10
CA HIS A 119 -19.53 13.70 7.78
C HIS A 119 -18.84 12.97 8.92
N ALA A 120 -19.03 13.42 10.16
CA ALA A 120 -18.50 12.74 11.33
C ALA A 120 -19.02 11.29 11.41
N ARG A 121 -20.31 11.10 11.14
CA ARG A 121 -20.97 9.79 11.12
C ARG A 121 -20.38 8.87 10.05
N GLU A 122 -20.28 9.35 8.82
CA GLU A 122 -19.70 8.61 7.69
C GLU A 122 -18.27 8.16 8.01
N TRP A 123 -17.43 9.04 8.57
CA TRP A 123 -16.05 8.70 8.92
C TRP A 123 -15.95 7.67 10.04
N LEU A 124 -16.83 7.75 11.04
CA LEU A 124 -16.90 6.76 12.12
C LEU A 124 -17.39 5.40 11.60
N GLU A 125 -18.33 5.39 10.64
CA GLU A 125 -18.79 4.16 9.98
C GLU A 125 -17.68 3.53 9.12
N ASP A 126 -16.84 4.34 8.48
CA ASP A 126 -15.66 3.87 7.73
C ASP A 126 -14.55 3.31 8.65
N GLY A 127 -14.64 3.58 9.95
CA GLY A 127 -13.67 3.16 10.96
C GLY A 127 -12.52 4.15 11.19
N ASP A 128 -12.66 5.39 10.73
CA ASP A 128 -11.74 6.48 11.03
C ASP A 128 -12.05 7.12 12.38
N LYS A 129 -11.02 7.70 13.01
CA LYS A 129 -11.20 8.53 14.21
C LYS A 129 -11.59 9.95 13.80
N VAL A 130 -12.43 10.60 14.60
CA VAL A 130 -12.87 11.97 14.33
C VAL A 130 -12.40 12.90 15.44
N ARG A 131 -11.61 13.92 15.08
CA ARG A 131 -11.26 15.04 15.96
C ARG A 131 -12.24 16.19 15.68
N ALA A 132 -13.15 16.45 16.60
CA ALA A 132 -14.02 17.63 16.51
C ALA A 132 -13.37 18.78 17.29
N ALA A 133 -13.08 19.88 16.60
CA ALA A 133 -12.43 21.05 17.16
C ALA A 133 -13.28 22.31 16.98
N ILE A 134 -13.41 23.13 18.01
CA ILE A 134 -14.03 24.45 17.99
C ILE A 134 -12.92 25.48 18.15
N ALA A 135 -12.79 26.39 17.18
CA ALA A 135 -11.84 27.49 17.28
C ALA A 135 -12.55 28.75 17.79
N PHE A 136 -12.01 29.34 18.86
CA PHE A 136 -12.48 30.64 19.37
C PHE A 136 -11.60 31.76 18.82
N ARG A 137 -12.20 32.90 18.47
CA ARG A 137 -11.46 34.08 17.99
C ARG A 137 -11.59 35.25 18.96
N GLY A 138 -10.46 35.70 19.51
CA GLY A 138 -10.37 36.91 20.33
C GLY A 138 -11.35 36.94 21.50
N ARG A 139 -12.36 37.81 21.41
CA ARG A 139 -13.40 38.00 22.43
C ARG A 139 -14.30 36.78 22.65
N GLU A 140 -14.37 35.84 21.70
CA GLU A 140 -15.18 34.63 21.83
C GLU A 140 -14.61 33.64 22.87
N MET A 141 -13.37 33.85 23.33
CA MET A 141 -12.76 33.03 24.40
C MET A 141 -13.50 33.14 25.74
N SER A 142 -14.31 34.18 25.96
CA SER A 142 -15.20 34.25 27.13
C SER A 142 -16.36 33.26 27.04
N HIS A 143 -16.77 32.86 25.83
CA HIS A 143 -17.92 31.99 25.57
C HIS A 143 -17.50 30.53 25.36
N ARG A 144 -16.59 30.02 26.20
CA ARG A 144 -16.18 28.60 26.20
C ARG A 144 -17.35 27.66 26.41
N GLU A 145 -18.36 28.09 27.17
CA GLU A 145 -19.59 27.33 27.43
C GLU A 145 -20.36 26.98 26.16
N LEU A 146 -20.39 27.88 25.16
CA LEU A 146 -21.05 27.60 23.88
C LEU A 146 -20.34 26.47 23.14
N GLY A 147 -19.01 26.48 23.13
CA GLY A 147 -18.24 25.41 22.52
C GLY A 147 -18.42 24.08 23.25
N ALA A 148 -18.41 24.10 24.58
CA ALA A 148 -18.66 22.91 25.39
C ALA A 148 -20.05 22.30 25.13
N LYS A 149 -21.08 23.15 24.98
CA LYS A 149 -22.45 22.70 24.62
C LYS A 149 -22.49 22.02 23.25
N ILE A 150 -21.81 22.57 22.24
CA ILE A 150 -21.76 21.96 20.90
C ILE A 150 -21.07 20.60 20.95
N LEU A 151 -19.93 20.49 21.65
CA LEU A 151 -19.23 19.20 21.77
C LEU A 151 -20.01 18.17 22.60
N ALA A 152 -20.73 18.61 23.63
CA ALA A 152 -21.60 17.75 24.41
C ALA A 152 -22.78 17.22 23.56
N LYS A 153 -23.43 18.10 22.78
CA LYS A 153 -24.46 17.71 21.82
C LYS A 153 -23.93 16.68 20.81
N LEU A 154 -22.76 16.94 20.23
CA LEU A 154 -22.11 16.04 19.28
C LEU A 154 -21.77 14.68 19.92
N THR A 155 -21.39 14.67 21.19
CA THR A 155 -21.11 13.44 21.93
C THR A 155 -22.37 12.60 22.13
N GLN A 156 -23.51 13.22 22.40
CA GLN A 156 -24.80 12.53 22.50
C GLN A 156 -25.26 11.97 21.15
N ASP A 157 -25.16 12.78 20.09
CA ASP A 157 -25.60 12.41 18.74
C ASP A 157 -24.76 11.29 18.11
N LEU A 158 -23.50 11.14 18.54
CA LEU A 158 -22.57 10.11 18.06
C LEU A 158 -22.38 8.96 19.04
N ALA A 159 -23.08 8.96 20.18
CA ALA A 159 -22.93 7.94 21.23
C ALA A 159 -23.25 6.52 20.75
N ASP A 160 -24.04 6.38 19.67
CA ASP A 160 -24.39 5.08 19.10
C ASP A 160 -23.28 4.48 18.22
N LEU A 161 -22.38 5.30 17.67
CA LEU A 161 -21.33 4.88 16.74
C LEU A 161 -19.92 5.01 17.29
N ALA A 162 -19.68 5.86 18.29
CA ALA A 162 -18.36 6.14 18.80
C ALA A 162 -18.31 6.26 20.32
N ASP A 163 -17.12 6.01 20.87
CA ASP A 163 -16.77 6.32 22.24
C ASP A 163 -15.84 7.53 22.28
N VAL A 164 -15.90 8.30 23.36
CA VAL A 164 -15.02 9.46 23.56
C VAL A 164 -13.66 8.98 24.04
N GLU A 165 -12.64 9.14 23.21
CA GLU A 165 -11.24 8.83 23.56
C GLU A 165 -10.63 9.97 24.39
N VAL A 166 -10.93 11.21 24.00
CA VAL A 166 -10.44 12.42 24.68
C VAL A 166 -11.63 13.31 24.96
N ALA A 167 -11.95 13.50 26.24
CA ALA A 167 -12.99 14.42 26.67
C ALA A 167 -12.71 15.87 26.21
N PRO A 168 -13.74 16.73 26.11
CA PRO A 168 -13.58 18.11 25.70
C PRO A 168 -12.49 18.84 26.49
N LYS A 169 -11.38 19.17 25.82
CA LYS A 169 -10.25 19.88 26.42
C LYS A 169 -9.86 21.10 25.60
N MET A 170 -9.34 22.11 26.29
CA MET A 170 -8.80 23.31 25.66
C MET A 170 -7.33 23.10 25.29
N GLU A 171 -6.98 23.44 24.06
CA GLU A 171 -5.60 23.54 23.56
C GLU A 171 -5.44 24.91 22.90
N GLY A 172 -4.80 25.83 23.62
CA GLY A 172 -4.67 27.22 23.20
C GLY A 172 -6.03 27.91 23.02
N TYR A 173 -6.32 28.34 21.79
CA TYR A 173 -7.58 29.00 21.41
C TYR A 173 -8.62 28.04 20.84
N GLN A 174 -8.39 26.73 20.90
CA GLN A 174 -9.32 25.73 20.40
C GLN A 174 -9.77 24.79 21.52
N MET A 175 -11.03 24.35 21.49
CA MET A 175 -11.52 23.22 22.29
C MET A 175 -11.68 22.03 21.37
N PHE A 176 -11.25 20.84 21.78
CA PHE A 176 -11.47 19.65 20.96
C PHE A 176 -11.82 18.42 21.77
N THR A 177 -12.43 17.47 21.08
CA THR A 177 -12.72 16.11 21.54
C THR A 177 -12.34 15.13 20.44
N ILE A 178 -11.95 13.91 20.81
CA ILE A 178 -11.63 12.84 19.86
C ILE A 178 -12.58 11.68 20.08
N PHE A 179 -13.22 11.26 18.99
CA PHE A 179 -14.13 10.12 18.93
C PHE A 179 -13.45 8.94 18.27
N ASN A 180 -13.60 7.77 18.90
CA ASN A 180 -13.09 6.49 18.42
C ASN A 180 -14.27 5.61 18.00
N PRO A 181 -14.29 5.05 16.77
CA PRO A 181 -15.42 4.26 16.29
C PRO A 181 -15.60 2.96 17.08
N LYS A 182 -16.85 2.62 17.36
CA LYS A 182 -17.22 1.34 17.99
C LYS A 182 -17.04 0.22 16.98
N LYS A 183 -16.25 -0.80 17.35
CA LYS A 183 -15.88 -1.92 16.48
C LYS A 183 -17.05 -2.76 15.97
N SER A 184 -18.24 -2.65 16.56
CA SER A 184 -19.37 -3.55 16.32
C SER A 184 -20.12 -3.35 15.00
N LYS A 185 -19.95 -2.24 14.27
CA LYS A 185 -20.66 -1.99 12.99
C LYS A 185 -19.77 -1.83 11.75
N VAL A 186 -18.45 -1.75 11.93
CA VAL A 186 -17.50 -1.48 10.84
C VAL A 186 -17.10 -2.76 10.08
N ALA A 187 -17.36 -3.94 10.64
CA ALA A 187 -16.94 -5.22 10.07
C ALA A 187 -17.76 -5.65 8.83
N ASP A 188 -19.02 -5.23 8.69
CA ASP A 188 -19.94 -5.76 7.67
C ASP A 188 -19.94 -5.02 6.32
N LYS A 189 -19.31 -3.84 6.18
CA LYS A 189 -19.42 -2.99 4.97
C LYS A 189 -18.15 -2.89 4.10
N LYS A 190 -17.11 -3.70 4.32
CA LYS A 190 -15.91 -3.66 3.45
C LYS A 190 -16.05 -4.56 2.22
N THR A 191 -16.87 -4.14 1.26
CA THR A 191 -16.77 -4.61 -0.12
C THR A 191 -15.92 -3.60 -0.91
N PRO A 192 -14.76 -3.98 -1.48
CA PRO A 192 -13.96 -3.07 -2.29
C PRO A 192 -14.72 -2.63 -3.54
N ASN A 193 -14.92 -1.32 -3.70
CA ASN A 193 -15.50 -0.72 -4.90
C ASN A 193 -14.48 -0.80 -6.05
N GLU A 194 -14.56 -1.86 -6.84
CA GLU A 194 -13.80 -2.06 -8.07
C GLU A 194 -14.39 -1.17 -9.19
N LYS A 195 -13.95 0.09 -9.24
CA LYS A 195 -14.17 0.93 -10.42
C LYS A 195 -13.11 0.64 -11.47
N LEU A 196 -13.55 -0.05 -12.53
CA LEU A 196 -12.85 -0.31 -13.78
C LEU A 196 -12.18 0.96 -14.33
N HIS A 197 -10.85 0.94 -14.43
CA HIS A 197 -10.12 1.68 -15.45
C HIS A 197 -10.26 0.90 -16.76
N LYS A 198 -11.04 1.43 -17.71
CA LYS A 198 -10.85 1.09 -19.14
C LYS A 198 -9.55 1.75 -19.57
N THR A 199 -8.54 0.94 -19.83
CA THR A 199 -7.32 1.36 -20.53
C THR A 199 -7.63 1.65 -21.98
N ASP A 200 -7.17 2.81 -22.43
CA ASP A 200 -7.16 3.26 -23.81
C ASP A 200 -6.40 2.28 -24.71
N GLU A 201 -7.04 1.83 -25.79
CA GLU A 201 -6.33 1.23 -26.93
C GLU A 201 -5.58 2.33 -27.68
N PRO A 202 -4.30 2.15 -28.04
CA PRO A 202 -3.61 3.09 -28.90
C PRO A 202 -3.97 2.85 -30.37
N LEU A 203 -4.51 3.90 -31.00
CA LEU A 203 -4.58 4.10 -32.44
C LEU A 203 -3.18 3.89 -33.07
N LYS A 204 -3.11 3.07 -34.13
CA LYS A 204 -1.93 3.00 -35.01
C LYS A 204 -2.29 3.50 -36.40
N ASP A 205 -1.50 4.49 -36.82
CA ASP A 205 -1.61 5.29 -38.02
C ASP A 205 -1.63 4.52 -39.34
N LYS A 206 -2.27 5.16 -40.32
CA LYS A 206 -2.28 4.84 -41.75
C LYS A 206 -0.98 5.30 -42.43
N GLN A 207 -0.80 4.78 -43.65
CA GLN A 207 0.05 5.21 -44.77
C GLN A 207 1.35 4.38 -44.92
N ALA A 208 1.75 3.87 -46.08
CA ALA A 208 1.37 4.17 -47.46
C ALA A 208 1.78 3.05 -48.45
N ARG A 209 1.19 3.13 -49.66
CA ARG A 209 1.72 2.82 -51.01
C ARG A 209 1.78 1.37 -51.52
N SER A 210 0.80 1.10 -52.40
CA SER A 210 0.90 0.62 -53.79
C SER A 210 2.20 -0.05 -54.26
N GLU A 211 2.07 -1.26 -54.80
CA GLU A 211 2.54 -1.63 -56.14
C GLU A 211 1.82 -2.92 -56.60
N LYS A 212 1.39 -2.91 -57.86
CA LYS A 212 0.90 -4.06 -58.61
C LYS A 212 2.12 -4.78 -59.20
N ASP A 213 1.98 -6.08 -59.45
CA ASP A 213 2.35 -6.77 -60.70
C ASP A 213 2.62 -8.26 -60.44
N GLU A 214 1.80 -9.06 -61.15
CA GLU A 214 2.05 -10.36 -61.78
C GLU A 214 3.34 -11.11 -61.42
N GLN A 215 3.19 -12.39 -61.03
CA GLN A 215 3.61 -13.51 -61.88
C GLN A 215 3.04 -14.85 -61.36
N ASN A 216 2.47 -15.60 -62.31
CA ASN A 216 2.15 -17.02 -62.28
C ASN A 216 3.43 -17.84 -61.88
N GLU A 217 3.40 -19.10 -61.46
CA GLU A 217 2.68 -20.27 -61.97
C GLU A 217 2.96 -21.44 -60.99
N ASP A 218 2.27 -22.57 -61.20
CA ASP A 218 2.66 -23.95 -60.84
C ASP A 218 2.15 -24.62 -59.53
N LEU A 219 1.02 -25.31 -59.71
CA LEU A 219 0.86 -26.79 -59.69
C LEU A 219 -0.26 -27.31 -58.76
N GLU A 220 -1.29 -27.88 -59.40
CA GLU A 220 -2.27 -28.79 -58.79
C GLU A 220 -1.60 -30.11 -58.30
N PRO A 221 -2.29 -30.91 -57.47
CA PRO A 221 -3.07 -31.98 -58.08
C PRO A 221 -4.42 -32.31 -57.41
N ILE A 222 -5.43 -32.52 -58.26
CA ILE A 222 -6.34 -33.70 -58.38
C ILE A 222 -6.47 -34.61 -57.15
N ASP A 223 -7.69 -34.73 -56.60
CA ASP A 223 -8.50 -35.97 -56.67
C ASP A 223 -9.83 -35.83 -55.92
N GLY A 224 -10.92 -36.23 -56.58
CA GLY A 224 -12.26 -36.30 -55.98
C GLY A 224 -13.41 -36.44 -56.98
N ILE A 225 -13.35 -37.45 -57.86
CA ILE A 225 -14.54 -37.97 -58.55
C ILE A 225 -14.77 -39.41 -58.05
N PHE A 226 -16.03 -39.69 -57.70
CA PHE A 226 -16.66 -40.93 -57.20
C PHE A 226 -16.55 -41.23 -55.70
#